data_AF-E4RPN1-F1
#
_entry.id   AF-E4RPN1-F1
#
_cell.length_a   1.000
_cell.length_b   1.000
_cell.length_c   1.000
_cell.angle_alpha   90.00
_cell.angle_beta   90.00
_cell.angle_gamma   90.00
#
_symmetry.space_group_name_H-M   'P 1'
#
loop_
_entity.id
_entity.type
_entity.pdbx_description
1 polymer ?
#
loop_
_entity_poly.entity_id
_entity_poly.type
_entity_poly.pdbx_seq_one_letter_code
_entity_poly.pdbx_strand_id
1 'polypeptide(L)'
;MRKLNNTKGFTLIELIVVIAILGILAAIAVPRFSGVIKRAHISADQTKVRALNSVTSVARMALLSEDPFIDNNETDQQLIAFLQGRGYLDDGPIEPQTRDAEFKWSFDDEKWYLMIGDSLTHYLLTTDDYESSEDNVTTLFSLNNIEHIGKYIQIPEGIKAIHGGSDDAAFWQKGLESVILPDSLEEIRAHTFQGNNLKEILIPNNVQNIGNNSFYNNPITKVTISGDQVNIEDRAFGTGWSEAKEQTDAFREAYSEGGAGTYEWTGDKWIKTR
;
A
#
# COMPACT_ATOMS: atom_id res chain seq x y z
N MET A 1 27.13 58.00 26.26
CA MET A 1 27.32 57.68 24.82
C MET A 1 26.69 56.32 24.54
N ARG A 2 25.69 56.25 23.65
CA ARG A 2 24.95 55.03 23.32
C ARG A 2 25.50 54.47 21.99
N LYS A 3 26.15 53.31 22.02
CA LYS A 3 26.62 52.61 20.81
C LYS A 3 25.39 52.23 19.96
N LEU A 4 25.32 52.72 18.72
CA LEU A 4 24.36 52.26 17.73
C LEU A 4 24.90 50.94 17.17
N ASN A 5 24.19 49.84 17.42
CA ASN A 5 24.56 48.52 16.93
C ASN A 5 24.40 48.49 15.41
N ASN A 6 25.50 48.21 14.70
CA ASN A 6 25.56 48.06 13.26
C ASN A 6 24.95 46.70 12.86
N THR A 7 23.62 46.63 12.73
CA THR A 7 22.94 45.46 12.16
C THR A 7 23.09 45.53 10.64
N LYS A 8 24.04 44.75 10.09
CA LYS A 8 24.17 44.58 8.63
C LYS A 8 22.84 44.02 8.08
N GLY A 9 22.19 44.75 7.18
CA GLY A 9 21.01 44.26 6.47
C GLY A 9 21.38 43.22 5.40
N PHE A 10 20.46 42.31 5.11
CA PHE A 10 20.61 41.35 4.01
C PHE A 10 20.67 42.07 2.66
N THR A 11 21.53 41.58 1.77
CA THR A 11 21.61 42.11 0.41
C THR A 11 20.49 41.55 -0.47
N LEU A 12 20.04 42.32 -1.46
CA LEU A 12 19.03 41.87 -2.43
C LEU A 12 19.48 40.61 -3.19
N ILE A 13 20.79 40.50 -3.46
CA ILE A 13 21.35 39.34 -4.16
C ILE A 13 21.27 38.06 -3.31
N GLU A 14 21.53 38.14 -2.00
CA GLU A 14 21.37 36.99 -1.10
C GLU A 14 19.91 36.52 -1.06
N LEU A 15 18.95 37.45 -1.01
CA LEU A 15 17.54 37.09 -1.02
C LEU A 15 17.13 36.38 -2.31
N ILE A 16 17.59 36.86 -3.47
CA ILE A 16 17.30 36.26 -4.78
C ILE A 16 17.90 34.85 -4.88
N VAL A 17 19.12 34.65 -4.39
CA VAL A 17 19.75 33.32 -4.39
C VAL A 17 18.99 32.35 -3.47
N VAL A 18 18.53 32.81 -2.30
CA VAL A 18 17.76 31.97 -1.37
C VAL A 18 16.44 31.53 -1.98
N ILE A 19 15.66 32.45 -2.57
CA ILE A 19 14.38 32.07 -3.21
C ILE A 19 14.61 31.15 -4.42
N ALA A 20 15.70 31.32 -5.16
CA ALA A 20 16.05 30.46 -6.29
C ALA A 20 16.36 29.02 -5.81
N ILE A 21 17.17 28.87 -4.76
CA ILE A 21 17.47 27.56 -4.16
C ILE A 21 16.21 26.91 -3.58
N LEU A 22 15.39 27.68 -2.84
CA LEU A 22 14.13 27.17 -2.29
C LEU A 22 13.16 26.74 -3.39
N GLY A 23 13.11 27.46 -4.52
CA GLY A 23 12.31 27.07 -5.68
C GLY A 23 12.74 25.73 -6.28
N ILE A 24 14.05 25.51 -6.44
CA ILE A 24 14.61 24.24 -6.94
C ILE A 24 14.30 23.11 -5.96
N LEU A 25 14.51 23.33 -4.66
CA LEU A 25 14.23 22.33 -3.62
C LEU A 25 12.74 21.99 -3.56
N ALA A 26 11.85 22.98 -3.64
CA ALA A 26 10.41 22.78 -3.65
C ALA A 26 9.95 21.97 -4.87
N ALA A 27 10.51 22.24 -6.05
CA ALA A 27 10.20 21.52 -7.28
C ALA A 27 10.54 20.02 -7.20
N ILE A 28 11.60 19.65 -6.47
CA ILE A 28 11.97 18.24 -6.24
C ILE A 28 11.17 17.63 -5.08
N ALA A 29 10.97 18.39 -3.99
CA ALA A 29 10.37 17.89 -2.77
C ALA A 29 8.86 17.63 -2.90
N VAL A 30 8.09 18.55 -3.49
CA VAL A 30 6.62 18.48 -3.53
C VAL A 30 6.10 17.22 -4.23
N PRO A 31 6.59 16.84 -5.43
CA PRO A 31 6.17 15.60 -6.08
C PRO A 31 6.49 14.35 -5.23
N ARG A 32 7.66 14.35 -4.57
CA ARG A 32 8.11 13.22 -3.74
C ARG A 32 7.25 13.03 -2.49
N PHE A 33 6.94 14.11 -1.77
CA PHE A 33 6.15 14.03 -0.55
C PHE A 33 4.67 13.76 -0.81
N SER A 34 4.13 14.23 -1.95
CA SER A 34 2.74 13.98 -2.35
C SER A 34 2.40 12.48 -2.39
N GLY A 35 3.29 11.64 -2.94
CA GLY A 35 3.08 10.19 -3.00
C GLY A 35 3.08 9.52 -1.63
N VAL A 36 3.99 9.92 -0.73
CA VAL A 36 4.10 9.34 0.62
C VAL A 36 2.87 9.70 1.46
N ILE A 37 2.44 10.96 1.42
CA ILE A 37 1.25 11.42 2.13
C ILE A 37 0.00 10.70 1.61
N LYS A 38 -0.14 10.55 0.28
CA LYS A 38 -1.25 9.80 -0.33
C LYS A 38 -1.33 8.37 0.21
N ARG A 39 -0.20 7.65 0.29
CA ARG A 39 -0.16 6.29 0.85
C ARG A 39 -0.48 6.25 2.34
N ALA A 40 0.01 7.22 3.11
CA ALA A 40 -0.28 7.30 4.54
C ALA A 40 -1.78 7.52 4.80
N HIS A 41 -2.42 8.43 4.05
CA HIS A 41 -3.87 8.63 4.13
C HIS A 41 -4.65 7.39 3.71
N ILE A 42 -4.27 6.76 2.59
CA ILE A 42 -4.86 5.49 2.15
C ILE A 42 -4.77 4.43 3.26
N SER A 43 -3.59 4.25 3.86
CA SER A 43 -3.37 3.25 4.92
C SER A 43 -4.19 3.54 6.18
N ALA A 44 -4.33 4.82 6.54
CA ALA A 44 -5.20 5.25 7.63
C ALA A 44 -6.68 4.96 7.32
N ASP A 45 -7.12 5.26 6.10
CA ASP A 45 -8.51 5.04 5.66
C ASP A 45 -8.85 3.56 5.58
N GLN A 46 -7.92 2.71 5.15
CA GLN A 46 -8.09 1.25 5.18
C GLN A 46 -8.20 0.71 6.60
N THR A 47 -7.49 1.29 7.55
CA THR A 47 -7.64 0.93 8.96
C THR A 47 -9.04 1.29 9.48
N LYS A 48 -9.62 2.40 9.00
CA LYS A 48 -11.02 2.72 9.26
C LYS A 48 -11.98 1.74 8.57
N VAL A 49 -11.75 1.35 7.32
CA VAL A 49 -12.54 0.31 6.63
C VAL A 49 -12.50 -1.02 7.38
N ARG A 50 -11.34 -1.43 7.88
CA ARG A 50 -11.20 -2.62 8.75
C ARG A 50 -12.07 -2.53 10.00
N ALA A 51 -12.01 -1.40 10.69
CA ALA A 51 -12.85 -1.16 11.86
C ALA A 51 -14.33 -1.20 11.48
N LEU A 52 -14.74 -0.51 10.41
CA LEU A 52 -16.11 -0.52 9.88
C LEU A 52 -16.60 -1.93 9.58
N ASN A 53 -15.82 -2.73 8.85
CA ASN A 53 -16.15 -4.13 8.57
C ASN A 53 -16.31 -4.96 9.85
N SER A 54 -15.37 -4.84 10.79
CA SER A 54 -15.42 -5.57 12.05
C SER A 54 -16.62 -5.20 12.91
N VAL A 55 -16.95 -3.92 13.04
CA VAL A 55 -18.08 -3.50 13.89
C VAL A 55 -19.41 -3.78 13.21
N THR A 56 -19.46 -3.69 11.88
CA THR A 56 -20.67 -4.00 11.10
C THR A 56 -20.99 -5.49 11.19
N SER A 57 -20.00 -6.36 11.07
CA SER A 57 -20.20 -7.81 11.23
C SER A 57 -20.68 -8.17 12.63
N VAL A 58 -20.10 -7.56 13.68
CA VAL A 58 -20.54 -7.74 15.07
C VAL A 58 -21.97 -7.25 15.28
N ALA A 59 -22.30 -6.05 14.76
CA ALA A 59 -23.65 -5.50 14.86
C ALA A 59 -24.67 -6.43 14.19
N ARG A 60 -24.38 -6.95 13.00
CA ARG A 60 -25.27 -7.89 12.29
C ARG A 60 -25.46 -9.19 13.06
N MET A 61 -24.40 -9.75 13.63
CA MET A 61 -24.50 -10.95 14.48
C MET A 61 -25.31 -10.70 15.77
N ALA A 62 -25.25 -9.51 16.34
CA ALA A 62 -25.96 -9.20 17.58
C ALA A 62 -27.45 -8.87 17.36
N LEU A 63 -27.81 -8.39 16.17
CA LEU A 63 -29.11 -7.82 15.86
C LEU A 63 -30.04 -8.81 15.12
N LEU A 64 -29.83 -10.12 15.25
CA LEU A 64 -30.48 -11.29 14.57
C LEU A 64 -31.98 -11.19 14.16
N SER A 65 -32.75 -10.22 14.64
CA SER A 65 -34.17 -9.98 14.34
C SER A 65 -34.59 -8.51 14.06
N GLU A 66 -33.71 -7.54 14.28
CA GLU A 66 -33.90 -6.13 13.89
C GLU A 66 -32.79 -5.81 12.89
N ASP A 67 -32.96 -6.16 11.62
CA ASP A 67 -31.89 -6.00 10.65
C ASP A 67 -32.07 -4.66 9.89
N PRO A 68 -31.39 -3.58 10.31
CA PRO A 68 -31.39 -2.31 9.56
C PRO A 68 -30.66 -2.44 8.23
N PHE A 69 -29.91 -3.53 8.00
CA PHE A 69 -29.12 -3.75 6.79
C PHE A 69 -29.92 -4.41 5.65
N ILE A 70 -31.24 -4.63 5.83
CA ILE A 70 -32.13 -5.25 4.84
C ILE A 70 -32.61 -4.26 3.77
N ASP A 71 -32.66 -2.96 4.07
CA ASP A 71 -33.12 -1.98 3.08
C ASP A 71 -31.94 -1.40 2.29
N ASN A 72 -31.85 -1.83 1.03
CA ASN A 72 -30.98 -1.33 -0.04
C ASN A 72 -31.13 0.18 -0.39
N ASN A 73 -31.85 0.94 0.44
CA ASN A 73 -32.11 2.37 0.28
C ASN A 73 -31.44 3.23 1.37
N GLU A 74 -30.73 2.63 2.33
CA GLU A 74 -29.93 3.40 3.29
C GLU A 74 -28.62 3.89 2.63
N THR A 75 -28.32 5.18 2.83
CA THR A 75 -27.04 5.77 2.44
C THR A 75 -25.93 5.29 3.37
N ASP A 76 -24.69 5.27 2.87
CA ASP A 76 -23.49 4.96 3.67
C ASP A 76 -23.43 5.76 5.00
N GLN A 77 -23.84 7.02 4.97
CA GLN A 77 -23.86 7.88 6.15
C GLN A 77 -24.92 7.47 7.18
N GLN A 78 -26.08 6.97 6.74
CA GLN A 78 -27.12 6.48 7.65
C GLN A 78 -26.65 5.22 8.36
N LEU A 79 -25.94 4.34 7.65
CA LEU A 79 -25.41 3.14 8.29
C LEU A 79 -24.33 3.47 9.32
N ILE A 80 -23.41 4.40 9.01
CA ILE A 80 -22.43 4.89 9.99
C ILE A 80 -23.15 5.49 11.21
N ALA A 81 -24.16 6.34 11.00
CA ALA A 81 -24.93 6.95 12.09
C ALA A 81 -25.67 5.90 12.94
N PHE A 82 -26.18 4.83 12.32
CA PHE A 82 -26.78 3.71 13.04
C PHE A 82 -25.76 3.02 13.96
N LEU A 83 -24.58 2.70 13.43
CA LEU A 83 -23.51 2.05 14.19
C LEU A 83 -23.04 2.92 15.36
N GLN A 84 -22.91 4.24 15.16
CA GLN A 84 -22.60 5.20 16.22
C GLN A 84 -23.72 5.29 17.27
N GLY A 85 -24.97 5.44 16.85
CA GLY A 85 -26.12 5.54 17.74
C GLY A 85 -26.35 4.30 18.63
N ARG A 86 -25.85 3.14 18.20
CA ARG A 86 -25.87 1.89 18.99
C ARG A 86 -24.58 1.66 19.80
N GLY A 87 -23.58 2.55 19.70
CA GLY A 87 -22.33 2.48 20.45
C GLY A 87 -21.29 1.50 19.88
N TYR A 88 -21.44 1.07 18.63
CA TYR A 88 -20.45 0.23 17.94
C TYR A 88 -19.27 1.03 17.38
N LEU A 89 -19.48 2.32 17.12
CA LEU A 89 -18.48 3.27 16.66
C LEU A 89 -18.47 4.50 17.57
N ASP A 90 -17.31 5.14 17.69
CA ASP A 90 -17.19 6.44 18.37
C ASP A 90 -17.98 7.53 17.62
N ASP A 91 -18.53 8.51 18.36
CA ASP A 91 -19.36 9.63 17.85
C ASP A 91 -18.60 10.65 16.96
N GLY A 92 -17.36 10.36 16.57
CA GLY A 92 -16.55 11.22 15.72
C GLY A 92 -16.89 11.08 14.23
N PRO A 93 -16.58 12.07 13.38
CA PRO A 93 -16.78 11.95 11.95
C PRO A 93 -15.93 10.81 11.36
N ILE A 94 -16.59 9.83 10.72
CA ILE A 94 -15.93 8.74 10.01
C ILE A 94 -15.80 9.12 8.53
N GLU A 95 -14.82 9.97 8.25
CA GLU A 95 -14.51 10.42 6.89
C GLU A 95 -13.11 9.94 6.45
N PRO A 96 -12.92 9.60 5.17
CA PRO A 96 -11.60 9.28 4.64
C PRO A 96 -10.71 10.53 4.57
N GLN A 97 -9.42 10.35 4.83
CA GLN A 97 -8.38 11.38 4.73
C GLN A 97 -7.87 11.53 3.29
N THR A 98 -8.01 10.48 2.48
CA THR A 98 -7.60 10.47 1.08
C THR A 98 -8.53 11.38 0.28
N ARG A 99 -7.93 12.29 -0.50
CA ARG A 99 -8.71 13.20 -1.35
C ARG A 99 -9.52 12.42 -2.38
N ASP A 100 -10.74 12.90 -2.61
CA ASP A 100 -11.69 12.32 -3.57
C ASP A 100 -12.11 10.88 -3.20
N ALA A 101 -11.98 10.51 -1.93
CA ALA A 101 -12.30 9.18 -1.44
C ALA A 101 -13.61 9.12 -0.65
N GLU A 102 -14.26 7.97 -0.66
CA GLU A 102 -15.52 7.69 0.03
C GLU A 102 -15.49 6.27 0.63
N PHE A 103 -16.06 6.10 1.82
CA PHE A 103 -16.37 4.76 2.34
C PHE A 103 -17.74 4.35 1.81
N LYS A 104 -17.81 3.21 1.11
CA LYS A 104 -19.06 2.69 0.54
C LYS A 104 -19.37 1.30 1.06
N TRP A 105 -20.61 1.09 1.49
CA TRP A 105 -21.14 -0.21 1.84
C TRP A 105 -21.64 -0.92 0.58
N SER A 106 -21.20 -2.17 0.38
CA SER A 106 -21.78 -3.07 -0.61
C SER A 106 -22.73 -4.02 0.09
N PHE A 107 -24.00 -3.97 -0.30
CA PHE A 107 -25.00 -4.92 0.17
C PHE A 107 -24.80 -6.32 -0.40
N ASP A 108 -24.24 -6.42 -1.62
CA ASP A 108 -23.99 -7.70 -2.28
C ASP A 108 -22.82 -8.44 -1.63
N ASP A 109 -21.74 -7.72 -1.31
CA ASP A 109 -20.55 -8.30 -0.68
C ASP A 109 -20.59 -8.26 0.84
N GLU A 110 -21.57 -7.54 1.40
CA GLU A 110 -21.72 -7.29 2.83
C GLU A 110 -20.46 -6.71 3.49
N LYS A 111 -19.78 -5.81 2.76
CA LYS A 111 -18.50 -5.22 3.14
C LYS A 111 -18.44 -3.73 2.81
N TRP A 112 -17.72 -3.00 3.64
CA TRP A 112 -17.27 -1.63 3.40
C TRP A 112 -16.03 -1.61 2.51
N TYR A 113 -16.02 -0.67 1.58
CA TYR A 113 -14.94 -0.39 0.64
C TYR A 113 -14.45 1.05 0.72
N LEU A 114 -13.19 1.28 0.37
CA LEU A 114 -12.66 2.61 0.09
C LEU A 114 -12.68 2.85 -1.42
N MET A 115 -13.56 3.75 -1.85
CA MET A 115 -13.65 4.25 -3.23
C MET A 115 -12.79 5.50 -3.38
N ILE A 116 -12.15 5.70 -4.53
CA ILE A 116 -11.50 6.98 -4.87
C ILE A 116 -11.99 7.37 -6.27
N GLY A 117 -12.80 8.42 -6.35
CA GLY A 117 -13.65 8.70 -7.51
C GLY A 117 -14.58 7.52 -7.82
N ASP A 118 -14.74 7.18 -9.10
CA ASP A 118 -15.64 6.10 -9.56
C ASP A 118 -15.00 4.70 -9.52
N SER A 119 -13.76 4.56 -9.06
CA SER A 119 -13.05 3.29 -9.05
C SER A 119 -13.02 2.67 -7.65
N LEU A 120 -13.36 1.38 -7.56
CA LEU A 120 -12.94 0.56 -6.43
C LEU A 120 -11.41 0.53 -6.44
N THR A 121 -10.82 1.28 -5.53
CA THR A 121 -9.36 1.41 -5.51
C THR A 121 -8.77 0.40 -4.56
N HIS A 122 -9.27 0.26 -3.34
CA HIS A 122 -8.61 -0.56 -2.32
C HIS A 122 -9.46 -1.73 -1.85
N TYR A 123 -9.00 -2.94 -2.18
CA TYR A 123 -9.55 -4.18 -1.66
C TYR A 123 -8.77 -4.62 -0.43
N LEU A 124 -9.46 -4.74 0.70
CA LEU A 124 -8.91 -5.39 1.88
C LEU A 124 -9.28 -6.86 1.79
N LEU A 125 -8.28 -7.72 1.65
CA LEU A 125 -8.52 -9.15 1.75
C LEU A 125 -8.96 -9.50 3.17
N THR A 126 -9.90 -10.41 3.26
CA THR A 126 -10.33 -11.07 4.49
C THR A 126 -10.14 -12.58 4.32
N THR A 127 -10.30 -13.35 5.39
CA THR A 127 -10.14 -14.82 5.33
C THR A 127 -11.11 -15.49 4.36
N ASP A 128 -12.21 -14.85 3.99
CA ASP A 128 -13.18 -15.39 3.03
C ASP A 128 -12.73 -15.21 1.58
N ASP A 129 -11.80 -14.27 1.35
CA ASP A 129 -11.40 -13.80 0.02
C ASP A 129 -10.26 -14.64 -0.59
N TYR A 130 -9.65 -15.51 0.21
CA TYR A 130 -8.53 -16.35 -0.24
C TYR A 130 -8.58 -17.76 0.34
N GLU A 131 -8.10 -18.71 -0.43
CA GLU A 131 -7.82 -20.05 0.07
C GLU A 131 -6.48 -20.07 0.80
N SER A 132 -6.45 -20.70 1.97
CA SER A 132 -5.21 -21.06 2.63
C SER A 132 -4.83 -22.50 2.29
N SER A 133 -3.52 -22.80 2.19
CA SER A 133 -3.09 -24.19 2.01
C SER A 133 -3.60 -25.08 3.16
N GLU A 134 -4.04 -26.31 2.86
CA GLU A 134 -4.59 -27.26 3.84
C GLU A 134 -3.68 -27.46 5.07
N ASP A 135 -2.37 -27.36 4.87
CA ASP A 135 -1.36 -27.56 5.92
C ASP A 135 -0.93 -26.28 6.65
N ASN A 136 -1.35 -25.09 6.18
CA ASN A 136 -0.94 -23.81 6.77
C ASN A 136 -1.91 -22.66 6.49
N VAL A 137 -2.76 -22.36 7.49
CA VAL A 137 -3.77 -21.28 7.48
C VAL A 137 -3.19 -19.86 7.32
N THR A 138 -1.87 -19.69 7.44
CA THR A 138 -1.17 -18.41 7.29
C THR A 138 -0.57 -18.18 5.90
N THR A 139 -0.75 -19.12 4.97
CA THR A 139 -0.33 -18.97 3.56
C THR A 139 -1.52 -18.55 2.72
N LEU A 140 -1.42 -17.44 2.00
CA LEU A 140 -2.40 -17.04 1.00
C LEU A 140 -2.11 -17.78 -0.31
N PHE A 141 -3.00 -18.70 -0.72
CA PHE A 141 -2.78 -19.57 -1.87
C PHE A 141 -3.32 -18.98 -3.18
N SER A 142 -4.62 -18.73 -3.23
CA SER A 142 -5.35 -18.21 -4.39
C SER A 142 -6.45 -17.26 -3.91
N LEU A 143 -7.03 -16.49 -4.83
CA LEU A 143 -8.18 -15.63 -4.55
C LEU A 143 -9.48 -16.32 -4.93
N ASN A 144 -10.48 -16.26 -4.07
CA ASN A 144 -11.74 -16.99 -4.24
C ASN A 144 -12.73 -16.23 -5.13
N ASN A 145 -12.78 -16.53 -6.43
CA ASN A 145 -13.78 -15.98 -7.38
C ASN A 145 -13.95 -14.45 -7.31
N ILE A 146 -12.88 -13.69 -7.04
CA ILE A 146 -12.96 -12.23 -7.00
C ILE A 146 -12.74 -11.69 -8.41
N GLU A 147 -13.82 -11.30 -9.08
CA GLU A 147 -13.75 -10.71 -10.43
C GLU A 147 -13.01 -9.36 -10.42
N HIS A 148 -13.05 -8.62 -9.31
CA HIS A 148 -12.47 -7.27 -9.19
C HIS A 148 -11.75 -7.05 -7.85
N ILE A 149 -10.43 -7.22 -7.79
CA ILE A 149 -9.62 -6.99 -6.57
C ILE A 149 -9.17 -5.52 -6.42
N GLY A 150 -9.80 -4.60 -7.15
CA GLY A 150 -9.40 -3.20 -7.24
C GLY A 150 -7.99 -3.01 -7.82
N LYS A 151 -7.48 -1.78 -7.73
CA LYS A 151 -6.12 -1.43 -8.16
C LYS A 151 -5.11 -1.47 -7.02
N TYR A 152 -5.56 -1.58 -5.79
CA TYR A 152 -4.73 -1.46 -4.62
C TYR A 152 -5.19 -2.53 -3.64
N ILE A 153 -4.25 -3.23 -3.03
CA ILE A 153 -4.59 -4.33 -2.14
C ILE A 153 -3.81 -4.25 -0.84
N GLN A 154 -4.47 -4.61 0.25
CA GLN A 154 -3.81 -4.82 1.53
C GLN A 154 -3.92 -6.28 1.91
N ILE A 155 -2.77 -6.92 2.08
CA ILE A 155 -2.69 -8.30 2.56
C ILE A 155 -2.89 -8.27 4.09
N PRO A 156 -3.67 -9.20 4.68
CA PRO A 156 -4.02 -9.14 6.10
C PRO A 156 -2.85 -9.47 7.02
N GLU A 157 -2.84 -8.87 8.21
CA GLU A 157 -1.91 -9.30 9.27
C GLU A 157 -2.14 -10.76 9.63
N GLY A 158 -1.06 -11.46 10.01
CA GLY A 158 -1.05 -12.88 10.28
C GLY A 158 -0.70 -13.74 9.06
N ILE A 159 -0.76 -13.20 7.83
CA ILE A 159 -0.21 -13.88 6.66
C ILE A 159 1.31 -13.90 6.76
N LYS A 160 1.87 -15.11 6.67
CA LYS A 160 3.32 -15.38 6.73
C LYS A 160 3.92 -15.63 5.36
N ALA A 161 3.13 -16.17 4.43
CA ALA A 161 3.58 -16.45 3.07
C ALA A 161 2.49 -16.15 2.06
N ILE A 162 2.89 -15.68 0.88
CA ILE A 162 1.99 -15.55 -0.28
C ILE A 162 2.46 -16.53 -1.34
N HIS A 163 1.55 -17.39 -1.78
CA HIS A 163 1.83 -18.41 -2.78
C HIS A 163 2.17 -17.82 -4.14
N GLY A 164 2.87 -18.62 -4.93
CA GLY A 164 3.40 -18.25 -6.22
C GLY A 164 3.54 -19.49 -7.08
N GLY A 165 3.47 -19.32 -8.39
CA GLY A 165 3.47 -20.40 -9.37
C GLY A 165 3.32 -19.83 -10.78
N SER A 166 3.73 -20.60 -11.79
CA SER A 166 3.66 -20.16 -13.19
C SER A 166 2.24 -19.94 -13.70
N ASP A 167 1.27 -20.68 -13.13
CA ASP A 167 -0.09 -20.78 -13.69
C ASP A 167 -1.19 -20.33 -12.72
N ASP A 168 -0.88 -20.14 -11.43
CA ASP A 168 -1.85 -19.76 -10.39
C ASP A 168 -1.22 -18.95 -9.23
N ALA A 169 -0.41 -17.95 -9.58
CA ALA A 169 0.08 -17.00 -8.58
C ALA A 169 -1.05 -16.06 -8.13
N ALA A 170 -1.24 -15.93 -6.81
CA ALA A 170 -2.37 -15.23 -6.19
C ALA A 170 -2.68 -13.84 -6.77
N PHE A 171 -1.65 -13.06 -7.11
CA PHE A 171 -1.79 -11.70 -7.62
C PHE A 171 -1.18 -11.49 -9.02
N TRP A 172 -1.02 -12.56 -9.81
CA TRP A 172 -0.51 -12.44 -11.18
C TRP A 172 -1.50 -11.70 -12.10
N GLN A 173 -1.00 -10.68 -12.81
CA GLN A 173 -1.75 -9.91 -13.82
C GLN A 173 -3.09 -9.33 -13.35
N LYS A 174 -3.14 -8.86 -12.11
CA LYS A 174 -4.37 -8.29 -11.53
C LYS A 174 -4.53 -6.78 -11.74
N GLY A 175 -3.56 -6.12 -12.37
CA GLY A 175 -3.60 -4.70 -12.66
C GLY A 175 -3.30 -3.80 -11.46
N LEU A 176 -2.69 -4.35 -10.40
CA LEU A 176 -2.41 -3.64 -9.14
C LEU A 176 -1.43 -2.46 -9.34
N GLU A 177 -1.81 -1.28 -8.89
CA GLU A 177 -0.97 -0.08 -8.77
C GLU A 177 -0.28 0.03 -7.40
N SER A 178 -0.81 -0.63 -6.36
CA SER A 178 -0.18 -0.70 -5.03
C SER A 178 -0.52 -1.98 -4.27
N VAL A 179 0.42 -2.42 -3.43
CA VAL A 179 0.24 -3.53 -2.49
C VAL A 179 0.79 -3.10 -1.13
N ILE A 180 0.01 -3.28 -0.08
CA ILE A 180 0.46 -3.15 1.31
C ILE A 180 0.64 -4.56 1.85
N LEU A 181 1.89 -4.89 2.19
CA LEU A 181 2.28 -6.15 2.78
C LEU A 181 2.24 -6.03 4.33
N PRO A 182 1.75 -7.04 5.06
CA PRO A 182 1.67 -7.01 6.51
C PRO A 182 3.06 -7.19 7.12
N ASP A 183 3.23 -6.69 8.34
CA ASP A 183 4.49 -6.86 9.07
C ASP A 183 4.76 -8.33 9.41
N SER A 184 3.72 -9.17 9.49
CA SER A 184 3.85 -10.62 9.71
C SER A 184 4.44 -11.41 8.54
N LEU A 185 4.62 -10.79 7.36
CA LEU A 185 5.02 -11.50 6.15
C LEU A 185 6.49 -11.93 6.20
N GLU A 186 6.74 -13.22 5.92
CA GLU A 186 8.06 -13.85 5.94
C GLU A 186 8.52 -14.25 4.52
N GLU A 187 7.59 -14.64 3.63
CA GLU A 187 7.92 -15.18 2.31
C GLU A 187 7.01 -14.60 1.20
N ILE A 188 7.63 -14.10 0.12
CA ILE A 188 6.95 -13.74 -1.14
C ILE A 188 7.43 -14.73 -2.20
N ARG A 189 6.55 -15.60 -2.70
CA ARG A 189 6.95 -16.65 -3.64
C ARG A 189 7.09 -16.16 -5.08
N ALA A 190 7.54 -17.08 -5.94
CA ALA A 190 7.79 -16.80 -7.35
C ALA A 190 6.52 -16.35 -8.08
N HIS A 191 6.63 -15.38 -8.97
CA HIS A 191 5.53 -14.85 -9.80
C HIS A 191 4.35 -14.18 -9.06
N THR A 192 4.36 -14.12 -7.72
CA THR A 192 3.20 -13.70 -6.90
C THR A 192 2.55 -12.41 -7.37
N PHE A 193 3.32 -11.35 -7.65
CA PHE A 193 2.85 -10.04 -8.10
C PHE A 193 3.29 -9.72 -9.53
N GLN A 194 3.61 -10.72 -10.34
CA GLN A 194 4.08 -10.52 -11.71
C GLN A 194 3.03 -9.80 -12.58
N GLY A 195 3.48 -8.92 -13.48
CA GLY A 195 2.64 -8.33 -14.52
C GLY A 195 1.58 -7.35 -13.99
N ASN A 196 1.89 -6.62 -12.93
CA ASN A 196 1.03 -5.56 -12.40
C ASN A 196 1.58 -4.17 -12.79
N ASN A 197 1.00 -3.11 -12.23
CA ASN A 197 1.33 -1.71 -12.49
C ASN A 197 2.05 -1.04 -11.30
N LEU A 198 2.73 -1.82 -10.46
CA LEU A 198 3.39 -1.32 -9.26
C LEU A 198 4.57 -0.41 -9.64
N LYS A 199 4.56 0.83 -9.12
CA LYS A 199 5.67 1.79 -9.33
C LYS A 199 6.65 1.82 -8.16
N GLU A 200 6.18 1.40 -6.99
CA GLU A 200 6.98 1.30 -5.79
C GLU A 200 6.48 0.14 -4.93
N ILE A 201 7.38 -0.42 -4.12
CA ILE A 201 7.03 -1.47 -3.16
C ILE A 201 7.80 -1.26 -1.85
N LEU A 202 7.11 -1.52 -0.74
CA LEU A 202 7.69 -1.55 0.60
C LEU A 202 7.69 -3.01 1.06
N ILE A 203 8.89 -3.54 1.29
CA ILE A 203 9.12 -4.88 1.84
C ILE A 203 9.25 -4.74 3.38
N PRO A 204 8.35 -5.35 4.17
CA PRO A 204 8.37 -5.24 5.62
C PRO A 204 9.55 -5.99 6.26
N ASN A 205 9.78 -5.72 7.55
CA ASN A 205 10.99 -6.15 8.27
C ASN A 205 11.20 -7.67 8.31
N ASN A 206 10.11 -8.44 8.35
CA ASN A 206 10.17 -9.88 8.59
C ASN A 206 10.32 -10.71 7.30
N VAL A 207 10.29 -10.08 6.12
CA VAL A 207 10.44 -10.80 4.85
C VAL A 207 11.86 -11.31 4.72
N GLN A 208 12.01 -12.62 4.60
CA GLN A 208 13.29 -13.30 4.47
C GLN A 208 13.57 -13.65 3.01
N ASN A 209 12.54 -13.96 2.22
CA ASN A 209 12.69 -14.45 0.85
C ASN A 209 11.75 -13.74 -0.12
N ILE A 210 12.29 -13.30 -1.25
CA ILE A 210 11.59 -12.76 -2.40
C ILE A 210 11.90 -13.63 -3.61
N GLY A 211 10.91 -14.41 -4.05
CA GLY A 211 11.04 -15.45 -5.07
C GLY A 211 11.24 -14.93 -6.49
N ASN A 212 11.64 -15.86 -7.37
CA ASN A 212 11.92 -15.60 -8.79
C ASN A 212 10.74 -14.90 -9.45
N ASN A 213 11.00 -13.84 -10.20
CA ASN A 213 9.97 -13.10 -10.93
C ASN A 213 8.81 -12.56 -10.07
N SER A 214 8.93 -12.52 -8.74
CA SER A 214 7.85 -12.12 -7.82
C SER A 214 7.20 -10.79 -8.16
N PHE A 215 7.97 -9.78 -8.57
CA PHE A 215 7.46 -8.49 -9.09
C PHE A 215 7.86 -8.23 -10.54
N TYR A 216 8.21 -9.27 -11.30
CA TYR A 216 8.60 -9.15 -12.72
C TYR A 216 7.51 -8.45 -13.54
N ASN A 217 7.90 -7.65 -14.53
CA ASN A 217 6.98 -6.87 -15.37
C ASN A 217 6.07 -5.92 -14.57
N ASN A 218 6.63 -5.27 -13.55
CA ASN A 218 6.06 -4.07 -12.94
C ASN A 218 6.96 -2.85 -13.21
N PRO A 219 6.42 -1.64 -13.42
CA PRO A 219 7.20 -0.42 -13.60
C PRO A 219 7.81 0.12 -12.29
N ILE A 220 8.40 -0.76 -11.47
CA ILE A 220 8.96 -0.41 -10.17
C ILE A 220 10.22 0.43 -10.36
N THR A 221 10.19 1.64 -9.82
CA THR A 221 11.33 2.56 -9.81
C THR A 221 11.81 2.85 -8.39
N LYS A 222 11.10 2.33 -7.38
CA LYS A 222 11.42 2.56 -5.98
C LYS A 222 11.11 1.33 -5.13
N VAL A 223 12.12 0.81 -4.44
CA VAL A 223 11.98 -0.30 -3.50
C VAL A 223 12.42 0.18 -2.13
N THR A 224 11.62 -0.03 -1.11
CA THR A 224 12.05 0.16 0.29
C THR A 224 12.08 -1.20 0.95
N ILE A 225 13.23 -1.59 1.49
CA ILE A 225 13.37 -2.82 2.29
C ILE A 225 13.64 -2.41 3.71
N SER A 226 12.79 -2.87 4.63
CA SER A 226 12.89 -2.50 6.04
C SER A 226 13.75 -3.51 6.83
N GLY A 227 13.83 -4.76 6.37
CA GLY A 227 14.67 -5.82 6.95
C GLY A 227 16.10 -5.86 6.39
N ASP A 228 16.99 -6.51 7.13
CA ASP A 228 18.35 -6.81 6.72
C ASP A 228 18.45 -8.26 6.22
N GLN A 229 19.36 -8.52 5.28
CA GLN A 229 19.65 -9.85 4.73
C GLN A 229 18.49 -10.55 4.01
N VAL A 230 17.61 -9.80 3.36
CA VAL A 230 16.55 -10.38 2.51
C VAL A 230 17.17 -11.11 1.32
N ASN A 231 16.83 -12.40 1.13
CA ASN A 231 17.20 -13.14 -0.07
C ASN A 231 16.30 -12.71 -1.23
N ILE A 232 16.92 -12.28 -2.33
CA ILE A 232 16.24 -11.78 -3.52
C ILE A 232 16.64 -12.66 -4.70
N GLU A 233 15.66 -13.37 -5.26
CA GLU A 233 15.87 -14.29 -6.37
C GLU A 233 15.87 -13.57 -7.73
N ASP A 234 16.20 -14.29 -8.79
CA ASP A 234 16.38 -13.72 -10.12
C ASP A 234 15.09 -13.05 -10.65
N ARG A 235 15.28 -11.93 -11.36
CA ARG A 235 14.22 -11.15 -12.01
C ARG A 235 13.12 -10.64 -11.07
N ALA A 236 13.33 -10.64 -9.75
CA ALA A 236 12.35 -10.18 -8.78
C ALA A 236 11.83 -8.77 -9.07
N PHE A 237 12.70 -7.80 -9.39
CA PHE A 237 12.33 -6.39 -9.61
C PHE A 237 12.57 -5.91 -11.05
N GLY A 238 12.60 -6.82 -12.02
CA GLY A 238 12.97 -6.51 -13.39
C GLY A 238 11.80 -6.38 -14.36
N THR A 239 12.02 -5.65 -15.45
CA THR A 239 11.14 -5.63 -16.63
C THR A 239 11.90 -6.05 -17.88
N GLY A 240 11.21 -6.69 -18.83
CA GLY A 240 11.83 -7.12 -20.08
C GLY A 240 12.63 -8.42 -19.90
N TRP A 241 12.48 -9.34 -20.84
CA TRP A 241 13.01 -10.71 -20.68
C TRP A 241 14.55 -10.74 -20.59
N SER A 242 15.22 -9.87 -21.35
CA SER A 242 16.68 -9.75 -21.42
C SER A 242 17.26 -8.97 -20.24
N GLU A 243 16.63 -7.86 -19.85
CA GLU A 243 17.20 -6.90 -18.90
C GLU A 243 16.82 -7.18 -17.45
N ALA A 244 15.71 -7.91 -17.21
CA ALA A 244 15.18 -8.08 -15.86
C ALA A 244 16.15 -8.74 -14.88
N LYS A 245 17.00 -9.65 -15.38
CA LYS A 245 18.01 -10.30 -14.53
C LYS A 245 19.05 -9.27 -14.10
N GLU A 246 19.60 -8.52 -15.05
CA GLU A 246 20.61 -7.48 -14.79
C GLU A 246 20.09 -6.39 -13.87
N GLN A 247 18.84 -5.94 -14.04
CA GLN A 247 18.20 -4.97 -13.14
C GLN A 247 18.08 -5.48 -11.70
N THR A 248 17.79 -6.78 -11.54
CA THR A 248 17.70 -7.40 -10.20
C THR A 248 19.09 -7.64 -9.61
N ASP A 249 20.08 -8.00 -10.43
CA ASP A 249 21.48 -8.14 -10.01
C ASP A 249 22.03 -6.79 -9.51
N ALA A 250 21.78 -5.71 -10.25
CA ALA A 250 22.15 -4.35 -9.84
C ALA A 250 21.44 -3.90 -8.55
N PHE A 251 20.18 -4.32 -8.34
CA PHE A 251 19.47 -4.08 -7.08
C PHE A 251 20.15 -4.81 -5.92
N ARG A 252 20.46 -6.10 -6.11
CA ARG A 252 21.13 -6.92 -5.10
C ARG A 252 22.48 -6.36 -4.69
N GLU A 253 23.26 -5.88 -5.65
CA GLU A 253 24.55 -5.23 -5.38
C GLU A 253 24.34 -4.00 -4.47
N ALA A 254 23.49 -3.06 -4.87
CA ALA A 254 23.17 -1.87 -4.08
C ALA A 254 22.60 -2.21 -2.68
N TYR A 255 21.77 -3.25 -2.59
CA TYR A 255 21.22 -3.72 -1.32
C TYR A 255 22.29 -4.36 -0.43
N SER A 256 23.19 -5.17 -1.00
CA SER A 256 24.28 -5.81 -0.24
C SER A 256 25.26 -4.80 0.36
N GLU A 257 25.49 -3.67 -0.32
CA GLU A 257 26.33 -2.59 0.15
C GLU A 257 25.60 -1.68 1.16
N GLY A 258 24.31 -1.44 0.92
CA GLY A 258 23.54 -0.45 1.65
C GLY A 258 22.74 -0.98 2.84
N GLY A 259 22.33 -2.25 2.87
CA GLY A 259 21.41 -2.81 3.88
C GLY A 259 19.98 -2.25 3.80
N ALA A 260 19.19 -2.39 4.86
CA ALA A 260 17.83 -1.84 4.91
C ALA A 260 17.78 -0.34 4.53
N GLY A 261 16.79 0.02 3.70
CA GLY A 261 16.55 1.41 3.26
C GLY A 261 15.77 1.54 1.96
N THR A 262 15.75 2.76 1.42
CA THR A 262 15.03 3.09 0.19
C THR A 262 15.98 3.22 -0.98
N TYR A 263 15.67 2.49 -2.05
CA TYR A 263 16.42 2.44 -3.30
C TYR A 263 15.58 2.98 -4.44
N GLU A 264 16.18 3.81 -5.28
CA GLU A 264 15.53 4.40 -6.47
C GLU A 264 16.32 4.03 -7.73
N TRP A 265 15.61 3.61 -8.78
CA TRP A 265 16.17 3.22 -10.08
C TRP A 265 16.41 4.44 -10.96
N THR A 266 17.62 4.56 -11.51
CA THR A 266 17.99 5.71 -12.36
C THR A 266 17.85 5.44 -13.86
N GLY A 267 17.43 4.24 -14.25
CA GLY A 267 17.49 3.77 -15.65
C GLY A 267 18.72 2.90 -15.96
N ASP A 268 19.71 2.87 -15.07
CA ASP A 268 20.98 2.13 -15.25
C ASP A 268 21.41 1.44 -13.95
N LYS A 269 21.19 2.06 -12.79
CA LYS A 269 21.53 1.48 -11.49
C LYS A 269 20.52 1.81 -10.40
N TRP A 270 20.55 1.05 -9.33
CA TRP A 270 19.84 1.33 -8.09
C TRP A 270 20.71 2.17 -7.15
N ILE A 271 20.14 3.22 -6.57
CA ILE A 271 20.85 4.09 -5.62
C ILE A 271 20.08 4.10 -4.31
N LYS A 272 20.78 3.81 -3.20
CA LYS A 272 20.22 4.03 -1.86
C LYS A 272 20.07 5.52 -1.60
N THR A 273 18.86 5.96 -1.26
CA THR A 273 18.52 7.37 -1.01
C THR A 273 18.18 7.66 0.45
N ARG A 274 17.83 6.64 1.23
CA ARG A 274 17.53 6.70 2.67
C ARG A 274 17.91 5.39 3.33
#